data_AF-A0A7Y4SRC2-F1
#
_entry.id   AF-A0A7Y4SRC2-F1
#
_cell.length_a   1.000
_cell.length_b   1.000
_cell.length_c   1.000
_cell.angle_alpha   90.00
_cell.angle_beta   90.00
_cell.angle_gamma   90.00
#
_symmetry.space_group_name_H-M   'P 1'
#
loop_
_entity.id
_entity.type
_entity.pdbx_description
1 polymer ?
#
loop_
_entity_poly.entity_id
_entity_poly.type
_entity_poly.pdbx_seq_one_letter_code
_entity_poly.pdbx_strand_id
1 'polypeptide(L)'
;MSNRTDLSNRTDLSNRTDLSNRTGLSFSGVLSLVAVVSVLVVVSVPHLSELALQENEADARGTAQILARAMQALDARPRDQPTMRELLRLPELRTLGDAELLLGDAVLRHHGYLFEVTRLSAALAVSAESGALRERLAIRAWPWAHGTTGVAAFLATWEGGRLEHSNAVPHWEGLASAGSQLAGLEGWR
;
A
#
# COMPACT_ATOMS: atom_id res chain seq x y z
N MET A 1 69.06 -47.46 55.38
CA MET A 1 68.53 -48.42 54.38
C MET A 1 67.34 -47.72 53.72
N SER A 2 67.51 -46.79 52.78
CA SER A 2 68.08 -46.83 51.41
C SER A 2 67.18 -47.52 50.38
N ASN A 3 66.47 -46.70 49.60
CA ASN A 3 66.13 -46.76 48.15
C ASN A 3 65.09 -45.63 47.95
N ARG A 4 65.23 -44.54 47.17
CA ARG A 4 65.80 -44.21 45.84
C ARG A 4 65.20 -45.01 44.67
N THR A 5 65.05 -44.27 43.54
CA THR A 5 64.66 -44.64 42.15
C THR A 5 63.18 -44.93 41.88
N ASP A 6 62.50 -44.48 40.82
CA ASP A 6 62.80 -43.64 39.63
C ASP A 6 61.44 -43.24 38.99
N LEU A 7 61.18 -41.99 38.57
CA LEU A 7 61.32 -41.48 37.19
C LEU A 7 61.02 -42.48 36.04
N SER A 8 59.83 -42.36 35.42
CA SER A 8 59.66 -42.27 33.95
C SER A 8 58.19 -41.93 33.64
N ASN A 9 57.88 -40.78 33.01
CA ASN A 9 58.00 -40.47 31.59
C ASN A 9 56.94 -41.23 30.74
N ARG A 10 55.85 -40.56 30.34
CA ARG A 10 55.52 -40.27 28.93
C ARG A 10 54.09 -39.76 28.73
N THR A 11 54.08 -38.59 28.12
CA THR A 11 53.08 -37.97 27.25
C THR A 11 52.38 -38.96 26.31
N ASP A 12 51.04 -38.94 26.30
CA ASP A 12 50.16 -39.26 25.16
C ASP A 12 48.90 -38.40 25.39
N LEU A 13 48.54 -37.35 24.66
CA LEU A 13 48.76 -36.92 23.26
C LEU A 13 48.30 -37.90 22.19
N SER A 14 47.07 -38.39 22.34
CA SER A 14 46.17 -38.71 21.23
C SER A 14 44.75 -38.81 21.84
N ASN A 15 43.65 -38.27 21.33
CA ASN A 15 43.25 -37.83 20.01
C ASN A 15 42.25 -36.68 20.22
N ARG A 16 42.64 -35.44 19.92
CA ARG A 16 41.64 -34.47 19.43
C ARG A 16 41.44 -34.81 17.97
N THR A 17 40.59 -35.79 17.69
CA THR A 17 40.07 -35.96 16.34
C THR A 17 39.14 -34.77 16.12
N ASP A 18 39.69 -33.75 15.48
CA ASP A 18 38.95 -32.70 14.79
C ASP A 18 37.89 -33.36 13.91
N LEU A 19 36.68 -33.55 14.46
CA LEU A 19 35.45 -33.68 13.69
C LEU A 19 35.13 -32.29 13.16
N SER A 20 36.05 -31.77 12.33
CA SER A 20 35.75 -30.79 11.32
C SER A 20 34.94 -31.49 10.22
N ASN A 21 33.74 -31.95 10.58
CA ASN A 21 32.66 -32.21 9.64
C ASN A 21 32.28 -30.84 9.06
N ARG A 22 33.11 -30.33 8.15
CA ARG A 22 32.67 -29.39 7.13
C ARG A 22 31.78 -30.22 6.21
N THR A 23 30.54 -30.43 6.64
CA THR A 23 29.43 -30.88 5.82
C THR A 23 29.19 -29.81 4.77
N GLY A 24 30.04 -29.81 3.73
CA GLY A 24 29.71 -29.19 2.46
C GLY A 24 28.42 -29.84 1.99
N LEU A 25 27.40 -29.02 1.72
CA LEU A 25 26.17 -29.51 1.09
C LEU A 25 26.57 -30.27 -0.17
N SER A 26 26.15 -31.53 -0.27
CA SER A 26 26.32 -32.29 -1.51
C SER A 26 25.63 -31.52 -2.64
N PHE A 27 26.09 -31.70 -3.88
CA PHE A 27 25.45 -31.08 -5.04
C PHE A 27 23.93 -31.36 -5.08
N SER A 28 23.52 -32.57 -4.69
CA SER A 28 22.11 -32.93 -4.52
C SER A 28 21.40 -32.14 -3.42
N GLY A 29 22.07 -31.86 -2.30
CA GLY A 29 21.55 -31.03 -1.21
C GLY A 29 21.43 -29.55 -1.60
N VAL A 30 22.36 -29.04 -2.41
CA VAL A 30 22.24 -27.70 -2.99
C VAL A 30 21.05 -27.64 -3.96
N LEU A 31 20.91 -28.64 -4.84
CA LEU A 31 19.82 -28.67 -5.81
C LEU A 31 18.44 -28.79 -5.14
N SER A 32 18.32 -29.62 -4.09
CA SER A 32 17.07 -29.73 -3.33
C SER A 32 16.74 -28.44 -2.59
N LEU A 33 17.73 -27.77 -2.00
CA LEU A 33 17.54 -26.47 -1.35
C LEU A 33 17.08 -25.42 -2.36
N VAL A 34 17.72 -25.33 -3.52
CA VAL A 34 17.32 -24.41 -4.60
C VAL A 34 15.89 -24.70 -5.06
N ALA A 35 15.51 -25.97 -5.21
CA ALA A 35 14.15 -26.35 -5.58
C ALA A 35 13.12 -25.91 -4.52
N VAL A 36 13.39 -26.18 -3.24
CA VAL A 36 12.50 -25.76 -2.13
C VAL A 36 12.36 -24.24 -2.06
N VAL A 37 13.47 -23.51 -2.14
CA VAL A 37 13.46 -22.04 -2.17
C VAL A 37 12.69 -21.52 -3.38
N SER A 38 12.88 -22.12 -4.55
CA SER A 38 12.17 -21.73 -5.78
C SER A 38 10.66 -21.91 -5.64
N VAL A 39 10.22 -23.05 -5.10
CA VAL A 39 8.79 -23.31 -4.84
C VAL A 39 8.24 -22.29 -3.84
N LEU A 40 8.97 -22.01 -2.76
CA LEU A 40 8.56 -21.04 -1.76
C LEU A 40 8.42 -19.64 -2.37
N VAL A 41 9.38 -19.19 -3.17
CA VAL A 41 9.31 -17.91 -3.87
C VAL A 41 8.11 -17.84 -4.82
N VAL A 42 7.89 -18.87 -5.63
CA VAL A 42 6.78 -18.93 -6.61
C VAL A 42 5.42 -18.87 -5.92
N VAL A 43 5.28 -19.48 -4.73
CA VAL A 43 4.02 -19.48 -3.99
C VAL A 43 3.85 -18.21 -3.15
N SER A 44 4.90 -17.73 -2.50
CA SER A 44 4.84 -16.59 -1.58
C SER A 44 4.72 -15.25 -2.29
N VAL A 45 5.40 -15.04 -3.41
CA VAL A 45 5.40 -13.74 -4.10
C VAL A 45 4.00 -13.29 -4.53
N PRO A 46 3.14 -14.14 -5.15
CA PRO A 46 1.77 -13.75 -5.47
C PRO A 46 0.96 -13.33 -4.24
N HIS A 47 1.05 -14.07 -3.14
CA HIS A 47 0.33 -13.76 -1.90
C HIS A 47 0.79 -12.43 -1.29
N LEU A 48 2.10 -12.15 -1.32
CA LEU A 48 2.64 -10.86 -0.87
C LEU A 48 2.16 -9.71 -1.76
N SER A 49 2.01 -9.94 -3.06
CA SER A 49 1.47 -8.92 -3.97
C SER A 49 0.00 -8.63 -3.69
N GLU A 50 -0.81 -9.65 -3.40
CA GLU A 50 -2.22 -9.48 -3.02
C GLU A 50 -2.36 -8.72 -1.70
N LEU A 51 -1.52 -9.03 -0.71
CA LEU A 51 -1.49 -8.29 0.56
C LEU A 51 -1.09 -6.83 0.36
N ALA A 52 -0.06 -6.57 -0.46
CA ALA A 52 0.36 -5.21 -0.77
C ALA A 52 -0.75 -4.41 -1.47
N LEU A 53 -1.49 -5.04 -2.40
CA LEU A 53 -2.66 -4.41 -3.05
C LEU A 53 -3.75 -4.07 -2.02
N GLN A 54 -4.07 -5.01 -1.13
CA GLN A 54 -5.08 -4.80 -0.08
C GLN A 54 -4.68 -3.69 0.92
N GLU A 55 -3.40 -3.65 1.30
CA GLU A 55 -2.86 -2.60 2.18
C GLU A 55 -2.92 -1.23 1.51
N ASN A 56 -2.49 -1.12 0.24
CA ASN A 56 -2.59 0.12 -0.53
C ASN A 56 -4.04 0.59 -0.68
N GLU A 57 -4.99 -0.33 -0.90
CA GLU A 57 -6.42 -0.02 -0.98
C GLU A 57 -6.99 0.45 0.36
N ALA A 58 -6.61 -0.20 1.45
CA ALA A 58 -7.02 0.21 2.80
C ALA A 58 -6.48 1.60 3.14
N ASP A 59 -5.21 1.86 2.83
CA ASP A 59 -4.57 3.15 3.02
C ASP A 59 -5.19 4.25 2.15
N ALA A 60 -5.43 3.97 0.87
CA ALA A 60 -6.08 4.90 -0.05
C ALA A 60 -7.49 5.26 0.43
N ARG A 61 -8.25 4.28 0.91
CA ARG A 61 -9.58 4.49 1.48
C ARG A 61 -9.51 5.37 2.72
N GLY A 62 -8.56 5.13 3.62
CA GLY A 62 -8.34 5.95 4.81
C GLY A 62 -7.93 7.38 4.47
N THR A 63 -6.98 7.53 3.55
CA THR A 63 -6.48 8.83 3.07
C THR A 63 -7.58 9.64 2.41
N ALA A 64 -8.41 9.03 1.55
CA ALA A 64 -9.55 9.72 0.94
C ALA A 64 -10.53 10.27 2.00
N GLN A 65 -10.78 9.51 3.08
CA GLN A 65 -11.64 9.96 4.19
C GLN A 65 -10.98 11.07 5.03
N ILE A 66 -9.67 11.02 5.27
CA ILE A 66 -8.95 12.10 5.95
C ILE A 66 -9.01 13.37 5.10
N LEU A 67 -8.75 13.28 3.80
CA LEU A 67 -8.86 14.41 2.87
C LEU A 67 -10.28 14.98 2.82
N ALA A 68 -11.31 14.14 2.81
CA ALA A 68 -12.71 14.59 2.84
C ALA A 68 -13.05 15.35 4.14
N ARG A 69 -12.56 14.89 5.29
CA ARG A 69 -12.70 15.58 6.58
C ARG A 69 -11.89 16.88 6.65
N ALA A 70 -10.70 16.89 6.07
CA ALA A 70 -9.87 18.08 5.95
C ALA A 70 -10.56 19.14 5.06
N MET A 71 -11.22 18.69 3.99
CA MET A 71 -12.12 19.53 3.19
C MET A 71 -13.17 20.16 4.12
N GLN A 72 -13.87 19.35 4.94
CA GLN A 72 -14.87 19.83 5.91
C GLN A 72 -14.36 20.95 6.81
N ALA A 73 -13.16 20.77 7.36
CA ALA A 73 -12.54 21.72 8.28
C ALA A 73 -12.23 23.09 7.65
N LEU A 74 -12.01 23.15 6.33
CA LEU A 74 -11.75 24.42 5.64
C LEU A 74 -13.02 25.28 5.45
N ASP A 75 -14.21 24.77 5.82
CA ASP A 75 -15.50 25.39 5.47
C ASP A 75 -15.53 25.84 4.01
N ALA A 76 -14.94 25.01 3.13
CA ALA A 76 -14.89 25.27 1.71
C ALA A 76 -16.33 25.30 1.19
N ARG A 77 -16.89 26.52 1.15
CA ARG A 77 -18.22 26.75 0.61
C ARG A 77 -18.24 26.11 -0.78
N PRO A 78 -19.30 25.37 -1.17
CA PRO A 78 -19.36 24.59 -2.42
C PRO A 78 -19.07 25.36 -3.73
N ARG A 79 -18.94 26.70 -3.67
CA ARG A 79 -18.62 27.57 -4.80
C ARG A 79 -17.15 27.58 -5.18
N ASP A 80 -16.23 27.43 -4.22
CA ASP A 80 -14.79 27.44 -4.46
C ASP A 80 -14.23 26.04 -4.17
N GLN A 81 -13.81 25.33 -5.21
CA GLN A 81 -13.21 24.02 -5.07
C GLN A 81 -11.81 24.18 -4.45
N PRO A 82 -11.56 23.65 -3.24
CA PRO A 82 -10.26 23.78 -2.62
C PRO A 82 -9.22 23.04 -3.46
N THR A 83 -8.05 23.64 -3.61
CA THR A 83 -6.94 22.98 -4.28
C THR A 83 -6.35 21.92 -3.35
N MET A 84 -5.74 20.87 -3.91
CA MET A 84 -5.11 19.82 -3.11
C MET A 84 -3.97 20.39 -2.26
N ARG A 85 -3.25 21.39 -2.77
CA ARG A 85 -2.25 22.14 -2.00
C ARG A 85 -2.84 22.81 -0.76
N GLU A 86 -4.02 23.40 -0.84
CA GLU A 86 -4.66 24.04 0.32
C GLU A 86 -5.03 23.01 1.38
N LEU A 87 -5.52 21.84 0.97
CA LEU A 87 -5.78 20.73 1.89
C LEU A 87 -4.49 20.33 2.62
N LEU A 88 -3.39 20.08 1.91
CA LEU A 88 -2.13 19.63 2.52
C LEU A 88 -1.47 20.64 3.49
N ARG A 89 -1.93 21.90 3.52
CA ARG A 89 -1.47 22.87 4.53
C ARG A 89 -2.07 22.62 5.91
N LEU A 90 -3.16 21.85 5.99
CA LEU A 90 -3.79 21.51 7.25
C LEU A 90 -2.89 20.61 8.10
N PRO A 91 -2.85 20.83 9.43
CA PRO A 91 -1.99 20.07 10.33
C PRO A 91 -2.32 18.57 10.33
N GLU A 92 -3.58 18.21 10.09
CA GLU A 92 -4.07 16.82 10.04
C GLU A 92 -3.47 16.01 8.88
N LEU A 93 -3.05 16.68 7.81
CA LEU A 93 -2.51 16.05 6.60
C LEU A 93 -0.99 16.00 6.56
N ARG A 94 -0.32 16.49 7.62
CA ARG A 94 1.16 16.39 7.76
C ARG A 94 1.64 14.95 7.89
N THR A 95 0.76 14.02 8.25
CA THR A 95 1.06 12.58 8.33
C THR A 95 1.27 11.96 6.95
N LEU A 96 0.80 12.59 5.87
CA LEU A 96 1.01 12.17 4.49
C LEU A 96 2.41 12.59 3.99
N GLY A 97 3.45 12.25 4.75
CA GLY A 97 4.81 12.77 4.57
C GLY A 97 5.44 12.47 3.19
N ASP A 98 5.05 11.36 2.59
CA ASP A 98 5.56 10.92 1.28
C ASP A 98 4.62 11.28 0.12
N ALA A 99 3.68 12.20 0.33
CA ALA A 99 2.72 12.57 -0.68
C ALA A 99 3.30 13.57 -1.69
N GLU A 100 3.10 13.31 -2.98
CA GLU A 100 3.64 14.08 -4.09
C GLU A 100 2.50 14.82 -4.81
N LEU A 101 2.64 16.13 -5.01
CA LEU A 101 1.69 16.92 -5.81
C LEU A 101 2.04 16.84 -7.30
N LEU A 102 1.05 16.53 -8.12
CA LEU A 102 1.15 16.36 -9.56
C LEU A 102 0.18 17.30 -10.28
N LEU A 103 0.38 17.46 -11.59
CA LEU A 103 -0.52 18.21 -12.49
C LEU A 103 -0.86 19.63 -12.01
N GLY A 104 0.14 20.39 -11.58
CA GLY A 104 -0.09 21.75 -11.05
C GLY A 104 -0.90 21.74 -9.76
N ASP A 105 -0.70 20.73 -8.90
CA ASP A 105 -1.29 20.59 -7.57
C ASP A 105 -2.79 20.31 -7.55
N ALA A 106 -3.32 19.85 -8.68
CA ALA A 106 -4.67 19.34 -8.78
C ALA A 106 -4.77 17.90 -8.26
N VAL A 107 -3.68 17.13 -8.38
CA VAL A 107 -3.65 15.70 -8.05
C VAL A 107 -2.59 15.44 -6.99
N LEU A 108 -2.94 14.65 -5.98
CA LEU A 108 -2.01 14.12 -4.99
C LEU A 108 -1.69 12.66 -5.32
N ARG A 109 -0.44 12.26 -5.17
CA ARG A 109 -0.04 10.87 -5.19
C ARG A 109 0.40 10.44 -3.79
N HIS A 110 -0.14 9.34 -3.29
CA HIS A 110 0.25 8.75 -2.01
C HIS A 110 0.11 7.22 -2.08
N HIS A 111 1.14 6.48 -1.68
CA HIS A 111 1.19 5.00 -1.65
C HIS A 111 0.59 4.29 -2.88
N GLY A 112 0.97 4.75 -4.08
CA GLY A 112 0.51 4.13 -5.33
C GLY A 112 -0.92 4.48 -5.74
N TYR A 113 -1.58 5.39 -5.02
CA TYR A 113 -2.87 5.96 -5.37
C TYR A 113 -2.77 7.43 -5.75
N LEU A 114 -3.68 7.84 -6.61
CA LEU A 114 -3.91 9.21 -7.02
C LEU A 114 -5.19 9.72 -6.39
N PHE A 115 -5.18 10.98 -5.96
CA PHE A 115 -6.30 11.64 -5.30
C PHE A 115 -6.56 13.00 -5.96
N GLU A 116 -7.82 13.33 -6.16
CA GLU A 116 -8.22 14.67 -6.58
C GLU A 116 -9.50 15.10 -5.88
N VAL A 117 -9.69 16.40 -5.76
CA VAL A 117 -11.02 16.95 -5.45
C VAL A 117 -11.82 16.93 -6.74
N THR A 118 -12.96 16.26 -6.76
CA THR A 118 -13.85 16.16 -7.93
C THR A 118 -15.24 16.66 -7.60
N ARG A 119 -15.97 17.12 -8.62
CA ARG A 119 -17.35 17.56 -8.47
C ARG A 119 -18.31 16.45 -8.90
N LEU A 120 -19.17 16.03 -7.98
CA LEU A 120 -20.21 15.03 -8.30
C LEU A 120 -21.32 15.69 -9.13
N SER A 121 -21.73 15.02 -10.22
CA SER A 121 -22.89 15.44 -11.01
C SER A 121 -24.17 15.32 -10.20
N ALA A 122 -25.15 16.21 -10.45
CA ALA A 122 -26.43 16.22 -9.74
C ALA A 122 -27.19 14.89 -9.89
N ALA A 123 -26.97 14.14 -10.97
CA ALA A 123 -27.55 12.82 -11.17
C ALA A 123 -27.05 11.78 -10.14
N LEU A 124 -25.79 11.87 -9.71
CA LEU A 124 -25.23 10.99 -8.67
C LEU A 124 -25.85 11.28 -7.29
N ALA A 125 -26.18 12.54 -7.01
CA ALA A 125 -26.71 12.97 -5.71
C ALA A 125 -28.11 12.42 -5.39
N VAL A 126 -28.87 12.01 -6.41
CA VAL A 126 -30.26 11.56 -6.26
C VAL A 126 -30.35 10.06 -5.95
N SER A 127 -29.33 9.28 -6.29
CA SER A 127 -29.37 7.81 -6.16
C SER A 127 -28.84 7.28 -4.83
N ALA A 128 -28.19 8.10 -4.00
CA ALA A 128 -27.93 7.73 -2.61
C ALA A 128 -29.20 8.01 -1.79
N GLU A 129 -29.81 6.94 -1.27
CA GLU A 129 -31.06 7.02 -0.49
C GLU A 129 -30.95 7.84 0.80
N SER A 130 -29.73 8.21 1.22
CA SER A 130 -29.50 9.21 2.25
C SER A 130 -29.32 10.56 1.58
N GLY A 131 -30.12 11.56 1.97
CA GLY A 131 -30.03 12.95 1.51
C GLY A 131 -28.71 13.69 1.81
N ALA A 132 -27.64 12.92 2.00
CA ALA A 132 -26.28 13.27 2.38
C ALA A 132 -25.30 13.42 1.19
N LEU A 133 -25.84 13.50 -0.04
CA LEU A 133 -25.07 13.83 -1.25
C LEU A 133 -25.52 15.17 -1.87
N ARG A 134 -26.23 16.01 -1.10
CA ARG A 134 -26.73 17.29 -1.59
C ARG A 134 -25.61 18.32 -1.57
N GLU A 135 -24.92 18.40 -2.71
CA GLU A 135 -23.80 19.29 -3.04
C GLU A 135 -22.44 18.84 -2.48
N ARG A 136 -21.33 18.81 -3.22
CA ARG A 136 -21.06 18.79 -4.68
C ARG A 136 -19.62 18.37 -4.91
N LEU A 137 -18.79 18.28 -3.85
CA LEU A 137 -17.38 17.92 -3.89
C LEU A 137 -17.16 16.58 -3.19
N ALA A 138 -16.29 15.77 -3.77
CA ALA A 138 -15.82 14.53 -3.20
C ALA A 138 -14.31 14.41 -3.46
N ILE A 139 -13.64 13.62 -2.64
CA ILE A 139 -12.30 13.15 -2.93
C ILE A 139 -12.43 11.88 -3.73
N ARG A 140 -11.92 11.88 -4.96
CA ARG A 140 -11.78 10.66 -5.74
C ARG A 140 -10.38 10.12 -5.54
N ALA A 141 -10.27 8.81 -5.33
CA ALA A 141 -9.02 8.08 -5.28
C ALA A 141 -9.02 6.94 -6.31
N TRP A 142 -7.92 6.74 -7.03
CA TRP A 142 -7.77 5.65 -8.00
C TRP A 142 -6.31 5.18 -8.10
N PRO A 143 -6.06 3.92 -8.52
CA PRO A 143 -4.71 3.40 -8.56
C PRO A 143 -3.86 4.13 -9.62
N TRP A 144 -2.58 4.33 -9.31
CA TRP A 144 -1.61 4.80 -10.29
C TRP A 144 -1.45 3.82 -11.46
N ALA A 145 -1.43 2.52 -11.17
CA ALA A 145 -1.38 1.45 -12.17
C ALA A 145 -2.28 0.29 -11.73
N HIS A 146 -3.36 0.04 -12.48
CA HIS A 146 -4.32 -1.00 -12.13
C HIS A 146 -3.65 -2.38 -12.06
N GLY A 147 -3.99 -3.16 -11.03
CA GLY A 147 -3.44 -4.49 -10.78
C GLY A 147 -2.00 -4.50 -10.23
N THR A 148 -1.33 -3.35 -10.16
CA THR A 148 0.01 -3.22 -9.55
C THR A 148 -0.04 -2.46 -8.24
N THR A 149 -0.70 -1.31 -8.22
CA THR A 149 -0.80 -0.47 -7.00
C THR A 149 -2.15 -0.60 -6.31
N GLY A 150 -3.17 -1.05 -7.03
CA GLY A 150 -4.50 -1.33 -6.53
C GLY A 150 -5.43 -1.76 -7.66
N VAL A 151 -6.60 -2.30 -7.32
CA VAL A 151 -7.62 -2.67 -8.30
C VAL A 151 -8.87 -1.80 -8.17
N ALA A 152 -9.21 -1.33 -6.98
CA ALA A 152 -10.41 -0.52 -6.74
C ALA A 152 -10.17 1.00 -6.81
N ALA A 153 -11.23 1.75 -7.12
CA ALA A 153 -11.31 3.21 -7.00
C ALA A 153 -12.30 3.60 -5.91
N PHE A 154 -12.09 4.75 -5.27
CA PHE A 154 -12.86 5.20 -4.12
C PHE A 154 -13.36 6.64 -4.29
N LEU A 155 -14.51 6.92 -3.69
CA LEU A 155 -15.06 8.25 -3.54
C LEU A 155 -15.39 8.48 -2.07
N ALA A 156 -14.80 9.52 -1.49
CA ALA A 156 -15.13 9.98 -0.14
C ALA A 156 -15.82 11.34 -0.27
N THR A 157 -17.08 11.40 0.14
CA THR A 157 -17.89 12.61 0.01
C THR A 157 -17.63 13.55 1.18
N TRP A 158 -17.91 14.83 0.98
CA TRP A 158 -17.83 15.82 2.04
C TRP A 158 -18.62 15.43 3.29
N GLU A 159 -19.74 14.70 3.18
CA GLU A 159 -20.54 14.31 4.34
C GLU A 159 -20.04 13.04 5.05
N GLY A 160 -18.90 12.50 4.62
CA GLY A 160 -18.33 11.25 5.14
C GLY A 160 -18.92 10.00 4.48
N GLY A 161 -19.76 10.15 3.46
CA GLY A 161 -20.19 9.06 2.60
C GLY A 161 -19.00 8.45 1.87
N ARG A 162 -19.02 7.12 1.70
CA ARG A 162 -17.98 6.39 0.98
C ARG A 162 -18.64 5.54 -0.09
N LEU A 163 -18.08 5.61 -1.29
CA LEU A 163 -18.42 4.72 -2.40
C LEU A 163 -17.16 4.06 -2.91
N GLU A 164 -17.29 2.80 -3.32
CA GLU A 164 -16.23 1.99 -3.88
C GLU A 164 -16.63 1.49 -5.27
N HIS A 165 -15.69 1.54 -6.20
CA HIS A 165 -15.86 1.03 -7.54
C HIS A 165 -14.81 -0.07 -7.77
N SER A 166 -15.28 -1.29 -8.06
CA SER A 166 -14.39 -2.46 -8.21
C SER A 166 -13.37 -2.30 -9.33
N ASN A 167 -13.66 -1.44 -10.32
CA ASN A 167 -12.76 -1.05 -11.41
C ASN A 167 -12.16 -2.28 -12.13
N ALA A 168 -12.98 -3.34 -12.26
CA ALA A 168 -12.61 -4.60 -12.91
C ALA A 168 -12.13 -4.44 -14.37
N VAL A 169 -12.57 -3.38 -15.02
CA VAL A 169 -11.97 -2.87 -16.26
C VAL A 169 -11.28 -1.55 -15.88
N PRO A 170 -10.00 -1.33 -16.25
CA PRO A 170 -9.17 -0.22 -15.78
C PRO A 170 -9.62 1.13 -16.37
N HIS A 171 -10.81 1.59 -15.97
CA HIS A 171 -11.36 2.89 -16.33
C HIS A 171 -10.73 3.99 -15.50
N TRP A 172 -10.35 3.66 -14.27
CA TRP A 172 -9.77 4.55 -13.29
C TRP A 172 -8.33 4.12 -13.02
N GLU A 173 -7.39 4.60 -13.83
CA GLU A 173 -5.97 4.37 -13.60
C GLU A 173 -5.09 5.53 -14.11
N GLY A 174 -3.99 5.76 -13.41
CA GLY A 174 -2.95 6.69 -13.83
C GLY A 174 -3.41 8.15 -13.97
N LEU A 175 -2.53 8.99 -14.49
CA LEU A 175 -2.82 10.42 -14.64
C LEU A 175 -3.87 10.73 -15.72
N ALA A 176 -4.10 9.81 -16.65
CA ALA A 176 -5.11 9.98 -17.71
C ALA A 176 -6.55 10.07 -17.16
N SER A 177 -6.81 9.47 -16.00
CA SER A 177 -8.10 9.58 -15.32
C SER A 177 -8.27 10.87 -14.52
N ALA A 178 -7.26 11.74 -14.43
CA ALA A 178 -7.38 13.02 -13.72
C ALA A 178 -8.35 13.97 -14.44
N GLY A 179 -9.23 14.63 -13.70
CA GLY A 179 -10.23 15.56 -14.24
C GLY A 179 -11.39 14.91 -15.03
N SER A 180 -11.39 13.57 -15.19
CA SER A 180 -12.50 12.86 -15.81
C SER A 180 -13.79 13.10 -15.04
N GLN A 181 -14.85 13.52 -15.73
CA GLN A 181 -16.14 13.73 -15.07
C GLN A 181 -16.76 12.39 -14.67
N LEU A 182 -17.25 12.31 -13.43
CA LEU A 182 -18.12 11.21 -12.99
C LEU A 182 -19.51 11.43 -13.58
N ALA A 183 -19.74 10.86 -14.77
CA ALA A 183 -20.99 10.97 -15.50
C ALA A 183 -22.11 10.06 -14.94
N GLY A 184 -21.80 9.14 -14.02
CA GLY A 184 -22.77 8.26 -13.36
C GLY A 184 -22.19 7.48 -12.17
N LEU A 185 -23.07 6.86 -11.38
CA LEU A 185 -22.73 5.93 -10.28
C LEU A 185 -22.64 4.47 -10.72
N GLU A 186 -22.65 4.19 -12.03
CA GLU A 186 -22.60 2.80 -12.48
C GLU A 186 -21.31 2.13 -11.96
N GLY A 187 -21.46 1.01 -11.27
CA GLY A 187 -20.36 0.28 -10.63
C GLY A 187 -19.91 0.81 -9.26
N TRP A 188 -20.38 1.97 -8.80
CA TRP A 188 -20.09 2.52 -7.47
C TRP A 188 -21.08 1.98 -6.44
N ARG A 189 -20.59 1.47 -5.30
CA ARG A 189 -21.37 0.87 -4.22
C ARG A 189 -20.92 1.33 -2.84
#